data_AF-A0A1H2NLA9-F1
#
_entry.id   AF-A0A1H2NLA9-F1
#
_cell.length_a   1.000
_cell.length_b   1.000
_cell.length_c   1.000
_cell.angle_alpha   90.00
_cell.angle_beta   90.00
_cell.angle_gamma   90.00
#
_symmetry.space_group_name_H-M   'P 1'
#
loop_
_entity.id
_entity.type
_entity.pdbx_description
1 polymer ?
#
loop_
_entity_poly.entity_id
_entity_poly.type
_entity_poly.pdbx_seq_one_letter_code
_entity_poly.pdbx_strand_id
1 'polypeptide(L)'
;MSESPTPIIPAAVAQTPPASLSIHGPLLEKAIPDWLIKTTPQRRTELKTADTPIPDWYLRASPTQRNTLHDSCAASVNAQTLLDKAIADLQDIDTYAKPLLVSALKDQFNVELDVDETYLVLRKPLEAGIFAIEITSFEVLKLPLLQAALHNFEASECEPDAFHVTSGFSKKKTPHWVDSRPLPRH
;
A
#
# COMPACT_ATOMS: atom_id res chain seq x y z
N MET A 1 -4.85 60.05 10.39
CA MET A 1 -5.07 58.63 10.07
C MET A 1 -3.76 57.91 10.29
N SER A 2 -3.60 57.27 11.46
CA SER A 2 -2.41 56.49 11.82
C SER A 2 -2.69 55.04 11.48
N GLU A 3 -2.00 54.50 10.48
CA GLU A 3 -1.92 53.04 10.30
C GLU A 3 -0.62 52.58 10.96
N SER A 4 -0.75 51.97 12.13
CA SER A 4 0.33 51.25 12.80
C SER A 4 0.54 49.90 12.11
N PRO A 5 1.79 49.46 11.85
CA PRO A 5 2.02 48.17 11.23
C PRO A 5 1.80 47.05 12.26
N THR A 6 1.02 46.05 11.86
CA THR A 6 0.76 44.82 12.61
C THR A 6 2.06 44.05 12.87
N PRO A 7 2.36 43.62 14.11
CA PRO A 7 3.53 42.79 14.37
C PRO A 7 3.29 41.38 13.82
N ILE A 8 4.25 40.90 13.03
CA ILE A 8 4.34 39.51 12.58
C ILE A 8 4.70 38.68 13.82
N ILE A 9 3.74 37.88 14.30
CA ILE A 9 3.98 36.88 15.35
C ILE A 9 4.89 35.80 14.74
N PRO A 10 6.10 35.55 15.27
CA PRO A 10 6.90 34.42 14.81
C PRO A 10 6.15 33.13 15.12
N ALA A 11 6.08 32.23 14.14
CA ALA A 11 5.54 30.89 14.29
C ALA A 11 6.10 30.25 15.58
N ALA A 12 5.20 29.88 16.49
CA ALA A 12 5.55 29.22 17.73
C ALA A 12 6.39 27.98 17.41
N VAL A 13 7.67 28.04 17.78
CA VAL A 13 8.56 26.88 17.80
C VAL A 13 7.86 25.84 18.69
N ALA A 14 7.51 24.69 18.13
CA ALA A 14 6.89 23.60 18.87
C ALA A 14 7.83 23.18 20.00
N GLN A 15 7.60 23.70 21.21
CA GLN A 15 8.36 23.33 22.39
C GLN A 15 7.97 21.90 22.74
N THR A 16 8.95 21.00 22.70
CA THR A 16 8.75 19.62 23.14
C THR A 16 8.42 19.65 24.63
N PRO A 17 7.32 19.06 25.10
CA PRO A 17 6.96 19.09 26.50
C PRO A 17 8.07 18.44 27.35
N PRO A 18 8.32 18.93 28.58
CA PRO A 18 9.41 18.44 29.41
C PRO A 18 9.26 16.95 29.68
N ALA A 19 10.35 16.19 29.59
CA ALA A 19 10.32 14.73 29.73
C ALA A 19 9.96 14.29 31.16
N SER A 20 10.19 15.17 32.15
CA SER A 20 9.81 14.96 33.54
C SER A 20 9.73 16.28 34.31
N LEU A 21 8.84 16.36 35.30
CA LEU A 21 8.81 17.43 36.30
C LEU A 21 9.83 17.21 37.44
N SER A 22 10.64 16.16 37.35
CA SER A 22 11.70 15.83 38.32
C SER A 22 12.86 16.82 38.25
N ILE A 23 13.59 16.99 39.36
CA ILE A 23 14.88 17.68 39.40
C ILE A 23 15.91 17.06 38.43
N HIS A 24 15.70 15.80 38.02
CA HIS A 24 16.51 15.10 37.04
C HIS A 24 16.03 15.28 35.59
N GLY A 25 14.98 16.08 35.35
CA GLY A 25 14.42 16.36 34.02
C GLY A 25 15.48 16.68 32.96
N PRO A 26 16.39 17.64 33.19
CA PRO A 26 17.44 17.98 32.23
C PRO A 26 18.39 16.80 31.91
N LEU A 27 18.67 15.94 32.89
CA LEU A 27 19.52 14.76 32.69
C LEU A 27 18.79 13.71 31.84
N LEU A 28 17.51 13.47 32.13
CA LEU A 28 16.68 12.52 31.41
C LEU A 28 16.48 12.96 29.96
N GLU A 29 16.21 14.25 29.72
CA GLU A 29 16.09 14.81 28.38
C GLU A 29 17.36 14.63 27.55
N LYS A 30 18.54 14.83 28.17
CA LYS A 30 19.83 14.62 27.52
C LYS A 30 20.16 13.14 27.27
N ALA A 31 19.59 12.23 28.06
CA ALA A 31 19.83 10.80 27.96
C ALA A 31 18.92 10.11 26.93
N ILE A 32 17.83 10.75 26.50
CA ILE A 32 16.94 10.20 25.46
C ILE A 32 17.64 10.35 24.10
N PRO A 33 17.91 9.23 23.40
CA PRO A 33 18.57 9.31 22.12
C PRO A 33 17.63 9.85 21.04
N ASP A 34 18.19 10.63 20.13
CA ASP A 34 17.48 11.26 19.00
C ASP A 34 16.60 10.29 18.20
N TRP A 35 17.07 9.06 17.98
CA TRP A 35 16.32 8.05 17.23
C TRP A 35 14.98 7.71 17.93
N LEU A 36 14.93 7.74 19.26
CA LEU A 36 13.72 7.47 20.03
C LEU A 36 12.73 8.64 19.97
N ILE A 37 13.24 9.87 19.89
CA ILE A 37 12.43 11.09 19.69
C ILE A 37 11.88 11.15 18.26
N LYS A 38 12.60 10.62 17.28
CA LYS A 38 12.22 10.67 15.85
C LYS A 38 11.40 9.47 15.38
N THR A 39 11.31 8.40 16.19
CA THR A 39 10.55 7.18 15.84
C THR A 39 9.03 7.40 15.85
N THR A 40 8.28 6.53 15.18
CA THR A 40 6.81 6.65 15.06
C THR A 40 6.07 6.41 16.39
N PRO A 41 4.87 6.99 16.61
CA PRO A 41 4.10 6.80 17.84
C PRO A 41 3.76 5.33 18.14
N GLN A 42 3.47 4.54 17.10
CA GLN A 42 3.22 3.10 17.23
C GLN A 42 4.45 2.38 17.78
N ARG A 43 5.62 2.61 17.19
CA ARG A 43 6.88 1.98 17.61
C ARG A 43 7.30 2.38 19.02
N ARG A 44 7.00 3.63 19.45
CA ARG A 44 7.18 4.03 20.87
C ARG A 44 6.29 3.26 21.80
N THR A 45 5.04 3.02 21.41
CA THR A 45 4.09 2.24 22.21
C THR A 45 4.56 0.80 22.33
N GLU A 46 4.95 0.17 21.21
CA GLU A 46 5.49 -1.18 21.19
C GLU A 46 6.72 -1.32 22.08
N LEU A 47 7.69 -0.40 21.96
CA LEU A 47 8.89 -0.39 22.80
C LEU A 47 8.57 -0.16 24.28
N LYS A 48 7.57 0.66 24.59
CA LYS A 48 7.11 0.89 25.97
C LYS A 48 6.47 -0.36 26.58
N THR A 49 5.78 -1.17 25.77
CA THR A 49 5.10 -2.39 26.21
C THR A 49 5.97 -3.64 26.12
N ALA A 50 7.10 -3.58 25.42
CA ALA A 50 8.01 -4.70 25.24
C ALA A 50 8.67 -5.07 26.58
N ASP A 51 8.28 -6.20 27.15
CA ASP A 51 8.96 -6.76 28.31
C ASP A 51 10.27 -7.42 27.84
N THR A 52 11.36 -6.66 27.96
CA THR A 52 12.68 -7.10 27.49
C THR A 52 13.64 -7.13 28.67
N PRO A 53 13.72 -8.26 29.42
CA PRO A 53 14.67 -8.36 30.52
C PRO A 53 16.08 -8.15 30.00
N ILE A 54 16.88 -7.36 30.73
CA ILE A 54 18.26 -7.09 30.34
C ILE A 54 19.02 -8.42 30.42
N PRO A 55 19.57 -8.92 29.29
CA PRO A 55 20.20 -10.23 29.29
C PRO A 55 21.56 -10.19 30.01
N ASP A 56 21.91 -11.28 30.67
CA ASP A 56 23.14 -11.40 31.47
C ASP A 56 24.43 -11.05 30.70
N TRP A 57 24.47 -11.33 29.40
CA TRP A 57 25.63 -10.99 28.58
C TRP A 57 25.83 -9.47 28.45
N TYR A 58 24.75 -8.69 28.47
CA TYR A 58 24.81 -7.23 28.38
C TYR A 58 25.31 -6.60 29.69
N LEU A 59 24.95 -7.19 30.84
CA LEU A 59 25.47 -6.78 32.14
C LEU A 59 26.99 -7.01 32.25
N ARG A 60 27.47 -8.12 31.67
CA ARG A 60 28.91 -8.44 31.61
C ARG A 60 29.66 -7.73 30.49
N ALA A 61 28.97 -7.04 29.58
CA ALA A 61 29.61 -6.34 28.47
C ALA A 61 30.40 -5.12 28.94
N SER A 62 31.56 -4.90 28.34
CA SER A 62 32.36 -3.69 28.56
C SER A 62 31.61 -2.44 28.09
N PRO A 63 31.94 -1.24 28.62
CA PRO A 63 31.37 0.01 28.15
C PRO A 63 31.49 0.19 26.62
N THR A 64 32.63 -0.18 26.03
CA THR A 64 32.85 -0.11 24.58
C THR A 64 31.87 -1.00 23.81
N GLN A 65 31.67 -2.25 24.24
CA GLN A 65 30.73 -3.17 23.60
C GLN A 65 29.28 -2.68 23.70
N ARG A 66 28.90 -2.11 24.85
CA ARG A 66 27.58 -1.50 25.02
C ARG A 66 27.37 -0.31 24.11
N ASN A 67 28.39 0.54 23.94
CA ASN A 67 28.34 1.66 23.01
C ASN A 67 28.23 1.18 21.55
N THR A 68 29.01 0.17 21.14
CA THR A 68 28.89 -0.40 19.79
C THR A 68 27.49 -0.97 19.51
N LEU A 69 26.90 -1.66 20.49
CA LEU A 69 25.52 -2.16 20.35
C LEU A 69 24.53 -1.01 20.23
N HIS A 70 24.65 0.00 21.10
CA HIS A 70 23.81 1.19 21.07
C HIS A 70 23.87 1.88 19.70
N ASP A 71 25.07 2.11 19.18
CA ASP A 71 25.28 2.80 17.91
C ASP A 71 24.71 1.99 16.73
N SER A 72 24.86 0.66 16.77
CA SER A 72 24.28 -0.25 15.77
C SER A 72 22.75 -0.23 15.81
N CYS A 73 22.15 -0.22 17.00
CA CYS A 73 20.71 -0.14 17.18
C CYS A 73 20.17 1.21 16.68
N ALA A 74 20.83 2.31 17.06
CA ALA A 74 20.48 3.66 16.61
C ALA A 74 20.56 3.76 15.07
N ALA A 75 21.61 3.23 14.45
CA ALA A 75 21.75 3.18 13.00
C ALA A 75 20.61 2.38 12.34
N SER A 76 20.26 1.21 12.88
CA SER A 76 19.18 0.37 12.39
C SER A 76 17.82 1.08 12.44
N VAL A 77 17.47 1.67 13.58
CA VAL A 77 16.19 2.38 13.74
C VAL A 77 16.11 3.61 12.83
N ASN A 78 17.22 4.34 12.67
CA ASN A 78 17.28 5.47 11.73
C ASN A 78 17.07 5.01 10.29
N ALA A 79 17.73 3.93 9.86
CA ALA A 79 17.57 3.37 8.52
C ALA A 79 16.13 2.91 8.26
N GLN A 80 15.51 2.20 9.21
CA GLN A 80 14.10 1.80 9.11
C GLN A 80 13.17 3.01 9.03
N THR A 81 13.40 4.04 9.86
CA THR A 81 12.57 5.25 9.84
C THR A 81 12.67 6.00 8.50
N LEU A 82 13.85 6.01 7.86
CA LEU A 82 14.02 6.59 6.54
C LEU A 82 13.28 5.77 5.47
N LEU A 83 13.36 4.44 5.55
CA LEU A 83 12.63 3.55 4.67
C LEU A 83 11.11 3.74 4.81
N ASP A 84 10.60 3.68 6.04
CA ASP A 84 9.18 3.86 6.37
C ASP A 84 8.64 5.17 5.76
N LYS A 85 9.42 6.26 5.83
CA LYS A 85 9.07 7.55 5.23
C LYS A 85 9.13 7.52 3.71
N ALA A 86 10.15 6.89 3.13
CA ALA A 86 10.33 6.83 1.68
C ALA A 86 9.20 6.06 0.99
N ILE A 87 8.59 5.08 1.67
CA ILE A 87 7.50 4.26 1.14
C ILE A 87 6.11 4.68 1.63
N ALA A 88 6.02 5.68 2.51
CA ALA A 88 4.74 6.07 3.14
C ALA A 88 3.67 6.50 2.13
N ASP A 89 4.10 7.19 1.07
CA ASP A 89 3.21 7.70 0.02
C ASP A 89 3.09 6.75 -1.17
N LEU A 90 3.75 5.58 -1.13
CA LEU A 90 3.65 4.59 -2.19
C LEU A 90 2.25 3.99 -2.18
N GLN A 91 1.47 4.34 -3.19
CA GLN A 91 0.12 3.82 -3.38
C GLN A 91 0.18 2.34 -3.75
N ASP A 92 -0.84 1.58 -3.34
CA ASP A 92 -1.05 0.26 -3.90
C ASP A 92 -1.31 0.38 -5.42
N ILE A 93 -0.91 -0.65 -6.15
CA ILE A 93 -0.92 -0.64 -7.61
C ILE A 93 -2.32 -0.40 -8.19
N ASP A 94 -3.36 -0.92 -7.53
CA ASP A 94 -4.74 -0.77 -7.98
C ASP A 94 -5.22 0.68 -7.79
N THR A 95 -4.97 1.27 -6.62
CA THR A 95 -5.27 2.69 -6.33
C THR A 95 -4.54 3.63 -7.29
N TYR A 96 -3.29 3.33 -7.63
CA TYR A 96 -2.52 4.12 -8.60
C TYR A 96 -3.05 3.97 -10.04
N ALA A 97 -3.26 2.73 -10.50
CA ALA A 97 -3.56 2.45 -11.90
C ALA A 97 -5.01 2.72 -12.29
N LYS A 98 -5.96 2.51 -11.36
CA LYS A 98 -7.40 2.67 -11.63
C LYS A 98 -7.79 4.03 -12.22
N PRO A 99 -7.43 5.18 -11.62
CA PRO A 99 -7.80 6.48 -12.17
C PRO A 99 -7.14 6.74 -13.54
N LEU A 100 -5.92 6.25 -13.76
CA LEU A 100 -5.22 6.39 -15.04
C LEU A 100 -5.92 5.60 -16.14
N LEU A 101 -6.30 4.35 -15.85
CA LEU A 101 -7.04 3.51 -16.79
C LEU A 101 -8.41 4.10 -17.13
N VAL A 102 -9.16 4.55 -16.13
CA VAL A 102 -10.48 5.17 -16.34
C VAL A 102 -10.38 6.44 -17.21
N SER A 103 -9.39 7.29 -16.95
CA SER A 103 -9.16 8.48 -17.78
C SER A 103 -8.81 8.10 -19.21
N ALA A 104 -7.87 7.17 -19.41
CA ALA A 104 -7.45 6.75 -20.75
C ALA A 104 -8.60 6.13 -21.56
N LEU A 105 -9.47 5.33 -20.92
CA LEU A 105 -10.66 4.76 -21.56
C LEU A 105 -11.62 5.85 -22.04
N LYS A 106 -11.82 6.88 -21.21
CA LYS A 106 -12.66 8.03 -21.57
C LYS A 106 -12.03 8.88 -22.67
N ASP A 107 -10.76 9.21 -22.57
CA ASP A 107 -10.11 10.13 -23.48
C ASP A 107 -9.91 9.53 -24.89
N GLN A 108 -9.60 8.23 -24.97
CA GLN A 108 -9.30 7.56 -26.24
C GLN A 108 -10.53 6.92 -26.89
N PHE A 109 -11.46 6.42 -26.08
CA PHE A 109 -12.60 5.64 -26.57
C PHE A 109 -13.96 6.26 -26.21
N ASN A 110 -14.01 7.35 -25.45
CA ASN A 110 -15.23 7.98 -24.94
C ASN A 110 -16.14 6.99 -24.18
N VAL A 111 -15.50 6.12 -23.39
CA VAL A 111 -16.15 5.03 -22.67
C VAL A 111 -15.95 5.18 -21.16
N GLU A 112 -17.05 5.14 -20.41
CA GLU A 112 -17.05 5.15 -18.94
C GLU A 112 -17.46 3.77 -18.42
N LEU A 113 -16.54 3.10 -17.73
CA LEU A 113 -16.72 1.74 -17.23
C LEU A 113 -16.27 1.67 -15.78
N ASP A 114 -16.99 0.87 -14.99
CA ASP A 114 -16.42 0.31 -13.77
C ASP A 114 -15.41 -0.78 -14.15
N VAL A 115 -14.13 -0.51 -13.96
CA VAL A 115 -13.01 -1.38 -14.35
C VAL A 115 -12.83 -2.60 -13.44
N ASP A 116 -13.47 -2.61 -12.26
CA ASP A 116 -13.46 -3.78 -11.36
C ASP A 116 -14.61 -4.74 -11.70
N GLU A 117 -15.69 -4.19 -12.25
CA GLU A 117 -16.93 -4.91 -12.54
C GLU A 117 -17.09 -5.25 -14.03
N THR A 118 -16.16 -4.76 -14.87
CA THR A 118 -16.03 -5.14 -16.29
C THR A 118 -14.87 -6.10 -16.40
N TYR A 119 -15.07 -7.24 -17.06
CA TYR A 119 -14.09 -8.32 -17.18
C TYR A 119 -13.67 -8.48 -18.62
N LEU A 120 -12.36 -8.62 -18.85
CA LEU A 120 -11.81 -9.22 -20.06
C LEU A 120 -11.95 -10.75 -19.95
N VAL A 121 -12.48 -11.39 -20.98
CA VAL A 121 -12.64 -12.83 -21.10
C VAL A 121 -11.93 -13.29 -22.36
N LEU A 122 -10.87 -14.08 -22.20
CA LEU A 122 -10.08 -14.61 -23.30
C LEU A 122 -10.33 -16.11 -23.42
N ARG A 123 -10.53 -16.55 -24.66
CA ARG A 123 -10.89 -17.92 -25.01
C ARG A 123 -9.92 -18.50 -26.03
N LYS A 124 -9.81 -19.82 -26.07
CA LYS A 124 -9.09 -20.54 -27.13
C LYS A 124 -9.99 -21.59 -27.78
N PRO A 125 -9.79 -21.90 -29.07
CA PRO A 125 -10.53 -22.97 -29.71
C PRO A 125 -10.15 -24.32 -29.10
N LEU A 126 -11.13 -25.23 -29.06
CA LEU A 126 -10.93 -26.64 -28.79
C LEU A 126 -11.13 -27.38 -30.11
N GLU A 127 -10.04 -27.90 -30.65
CA GLU A 127 -9.99 -28.56 -31.95
C GLU A 127 -9.83 -30.07 -31.79
N ALA A 128 -10.32 -30.82 -32.78
CA ALA A 128 -10.13 -32.27 -32.81
C ALA A 128 -9.78 -32.83 -34.18
N GLY A 129 -9.12 -33.98 -34.15
CA GLY A 129 -8.70 -34.74 -35.32
C GLY A 129 -7.50 -34.11 -36.03
N ILE A 130 -7.02 -34.81 -37.07
CA ILE A 130 -5.83 -34.40 -37.85
C ILE A 130 -6.05 -33.13 -38.69
N PHE A 131 -7.30 -32.72 -38.85
CA PHE A 131 -7.69 -31.53 -39.61
C PHE A 131 -7.93 -30.29 -38.72
N ALA A 132 -7.66 -30.38 -37.41
CA ALA A 132 -7.82 -29.26 -36.48
C ALA A 132 -9.21 -28.59 -36.57
N ILE A 133 -10.27 -29.40 -36.61
CA ILE A 133 -11.63 -28.87 -36.73
C ILE A 133 -12.04 -28.33 -35.36
N GLU A 134 -12.36 -27.03 -35.30
CA GLU A 134 -12.90 -26.40 -34.11
C GLU A 134 -14.27 -27.00 -33.76
N ILE A 135 -14.38 -27.58 -32.55
CA ILE A 135 -15.64 -28.11 -32.02
C ILE A 135 -16.33 -27.07 -31.15
N THR A 136 -15.54 -26.31 -30.38
CA THR A 136 -16.02 -25.28 -29.45
C THR A 136 -14.86 -24.37 -29.04
N SER A 137 -15.11 -23.43 -28.13
CA SER A 137 -14.06 -22.66 -27.44
C SER A 137 -14.19 -22.82 -25.93
N PHE A 138 -13.11 -22.59 -25.20
CA PHE A 138 -13.11 -22.58 -23.74
C PHE A 138 -12.46 -21.31 -23.19
N GLU A 139 -12.86 -20.92 -21.98
CA GLU A 139 -12.29 -19.77 -21.27
C GLU A 139 -10.90 -20.14 -20.75
N VAL A 140 -9.90 -19.36 -21.13
CA VAL A 140 -8.51 -19.51 -20.66
C VAL A 140 -8.21 -18.50 -19.56
N LEU A 141 -8.73 -17.28 -19.71
CA LEU A 141 -8.48 -16.20 -18.77
C LEU A 141 -9.76 -15.36 -18.60
N LYS A 142 -10.04 -14.99 -17.36
CA LYS A 142 -11.06 -14.00 -17.03
C LYS A 142 -10.59 -13.12 -15.89
N LEU A 143 -10.39 -11.84 -16.18
CA LEU A 143 -9.89 -10.86 -15.23
C LEU A 143 -10.75 -9.59 -15.25
N PRO A 144 -10.94 -8.92 -14.10
CA PRO A 144 -11.39 -7.53 -14.10
C PRO A 144 -10.51 -6.69 -15.04
N LEU A 145 -11.08 -5.67 -15.66
CA LEU A 145 -10.41 -4.86 -16.68
C LEU A 145 -9.19 -4.15 -16.11
N LEU A 146 -9.25 -3.71 -14.85
CA LEU A 146 -8.09 -3.17 -14.14
C LEU A 146 -6.94 -4.18 -14.08
N GLN A 147 -7.23 -5.41 -13.67
CA GLN A 147 -6.23 -6.47 -13.57
C GLN A 147 -5.72 -6.92 -14.94
N ALA A 148 -6.58 -6.93 -15.95
CA ALA A 148 -6.17 -7.18 -17.33
C ALA A 148 -5.16 -6.14 -17.82
N ALA A 149 -5.36 -4.84 -17.51
CA ALA A 149 -4.42 -3.80 -17.89
C ALA A 149 -3.05 -3.94 -17.20
N LEU A 150 -3.01 -4.55 -16.00
CA LEU A 150 -1.79 -4.82 -15.24
C LEU A 150 -1.13 -6.17 -15.58
N HIS A 151 -1.80 -7.02 -16.36
CA HIS A 151 -1.41 -8.42 -16.57
C HIS A 151 -0.11 -8.62 -17.37
N ASN A 152 0.45 -7.56 -17.97
CA ASN A 152 1.68 -7.60 -18.78
C ASN A 152 1.68 -8.74 -19.83
N PHE A 153 0.66 -8.73 -20.70
CA PHE A 153 0.50 -9.72 -21.78
C PHE A 153 1.77 -9.88 -22.61
N GLU A 154 2.11 -11.12 -22.93
CA GLU A 154 3.25 -11.40 -23.81
C GLU A 154 2.96 -10.95 -25.23
N ALA A 155 4.00 -10.64 -26.01
CA ALA A 155 3.84 -10.19 -27.40
C ALA A 155 3.01 -11.18 -28.24
N SER A 156 3.20 -12.49 -28.03
CA SER A 156 2.42 -13.54 -28.71
C SER A 156 0.94 -13.56 -28.35
N GLU A 157 0.56 -13.00 -27.19
CA GLU A 157 -0.83 -12.87 -26.77
C GLU A 157 -1.53 -11.66 -27.40
N CYS A 158 -0.77 -10.72 -27.99
CA CYS A 158 -1.31 -9.55 -28.67
C CYS A 158 -1.46 -9.73 -30.19
N GLU A 159 -1.09 -10.90 -30.72
CA GLU A 159 -1.23 -11.21 -32.14
C GLU A 159 -2.71 -11.42 -32.54
N PRO A 160 -3.12 -11.13 -33.79
CA PRO A 160 -4.52 -11.16 -34.24
C PRO A 160 -5.30 -12.47 -34.00
N ASP A 161 -4.59 -13.60 -33.92
CA ASP A 161 -5.18 -14.94 -33.74
C ASP A 161 -4.76 -15.61 -32.40
N ALA A 162 -4.19 -14.83 -31.47
CA ALA A 162 -3.75 -15.35 -30.17
C ALA A 162 -4.88 -15.92 -29.32
N PHE A 163 -6.08 -15.34 -29.49
CA PHE A 163 -7.30 -15.73 -28.80
C PHE A 163 -8.45 -15.93 -29.79
N HIS A 164 -9.37 -16.80 -29.40
CA HIS A 164 -10.55 -17.12 -30.17
C HIS A 164 -11.45 -15.88 -30.35
N VAL A 165 -12.14 -15.77 -31.50
CA VAL A 165 -12.99 -14.61 -31.86
C VAL A 165 -14.14 -14.34 -30.88
N THR A 166 -14.54 -15.34 -30.07
CA THR A 166 -15.56 -15.19 -29.02
C THR A 166 -15.02 -14.64 -27.70
N SER A 167 -13.73 -14.27 -27.66
CA SER A 167 -13.16 -13.47 -26.58
C SER A 167 -13.78 -12.06 -26.59
N GLY A 168 -13.79 -11.39 -25.45
CA GLY A 168 -14.36 -10.05 -25.34
C GLY A 168 -14.58 -9.60 -23.92
N PHE A 169 -15.54 -8.69 -23.72
CA PHE A 169 -15.84 -8.10 -22.41
C PHE A 169 -17.16 -8.60 -21.84
N SER A 170 -17.22 -8.78 -20.52
CA SER A 170 -18.45 -9.13 -19.80
C SER A 170 -18.58 -8.34 -18.50
N LYS A 171 -19.80 -8.15 -17.98
CA LYS A 171 -20.01 -7.59 -16.64
C LYS A 171 -19.99 -8.70 -15.58
N LYS A 172 -19.64 -8.36 -14.34
CA LYS A 172 -19.77 -9.28 -13.21
C LYS A 172 -21.19 -9.80 -13.15
N LYS A 173 -21.33 -11.12 -13.03
CA LYS A 173 -22.64 -11.74 -12.84
C LYS A 173 -22.98 -11.67 -11.36
N THR A 174 -24.05 -10.96 -11.02
CA THR A 174 -24.71 -11.11 -9.72
C THR A 174 -25.47 -12.44 -9.70
N PRO A 175 -25.27 -13.30 -8.69
CA PRO A 175 -26.06 -14.52 -8.55
C PRO A 175 -27.55 -14.17 -8.37
N HIS A 176 -28.43 -14.88 -9.06
CA HIS A 176 -29.87 -14.64 -9.08
C HIS A 176 -30.57 -14.81 -7.72
N TRP A 177 -29.92 -15.42 -6.72
CA TRP A 177 -30.50 -15.64 -5.39
C TRP A 177 -30.35 -14.45 -4.43
N VAL A 178 -29.54 -13.43 -4.79
CA VAL A 178 -29.24 -12.28 -3.92
C VAL A 178 -30.37 -11.22 -3.89
N ASP A 179 -31.32 -11.25 -4.84
CA ASP A 179 -32.45 -10.29 -4.93
C ASP A 179 -33.77 -10.80 -4.30
N SER A 180 -33.70 -11.86 -3.48
CA SER A 180 -34.88 -12.41 -2.80
C SER A 180 -35.25 -11.54 -1.59
N ARG A 181 -35.91 -10.40 -1.81
CA ARG A 181 -36.52 -9.61 -0.72
C ARG A 181 -37.44 -10.52 0.11
N PRO A 182 -37.37 -10.49 1.46
CA PRO A 182 -38.22 -11.34 2.28
C PRO A 182 -39.69 -10.95 2.08
N LEU A 183 -40.56 -11.94 1.86
CA LEU A 183 -42.01 -11.75 1.75
C LEU A 183 -42.55 -11.05 3.01
N PRO A 184 -43.52 -10.13 2.88
CA PRO A 184 -44.12 -9.47 4.03
C PRO A 184 -44.79 -10.52 4.93
N ARG A 185 -44.44 -10.50 6.21
CA ARG A 185 -45.14 -11.30 7.23
C ARG A 185 -46.53 -10.68 7.42
N HIS A 186 -47.56 -11.49 7.17
CA HIS A 186 -48.94 -11.20 7.55
C HIS A 186 -49.11 -11.26 9.07
#